data_AF-A0A0R2LQX9-F1
#
_entry.id   AF-A0A0R2LQX9-F1
#
_cell.length_a   1.000
_cell.length_b   1.000
_cell.length_c   1.000
_cell.angle_alpha   90.00
_cell.angle_beta   90.00
_cell.angle_gamma   90.00
#
_symmetry.space_group_name_H-M   'P 1'
#
loop_
_entity.id
_entity.type
_entity.pdbx_description
1 polymer ?
#
loop_
_entity_poly.entity_id
_entity_poly.type
_entity_poly.pdbx_seq_one_letter_code
_entity_poly.pdbx_strand_id
1 'polypeptide(L)'
;MNNALLSSEKNYWETPQDFFKKLNEKYYFSFDLAASPENTKCENFFSEEDNSLTKSWHELKGNLFLNPPYGRELRKWVKKAYEESIKKHDGYIVLLIPARTDTSYWHDFIFGKAQIKFLRGRLKFELNGEPKDAAPFPSAVVIYGGSQ
;
A
#
# COMPACT_ATOMS: atom_id res chain seq x y z
N MET A 1 -6.20 5.21 23.42
CA MET A 1 -5.63 4.39 22.33
C MET A 1 -6.69 4.28 21.25
N ASN A 2 -6.40 4.65 19.99
CA ASN A 2 -7.36 4.47 18.90
C ASN A 2 -7.36 3.01 18.43
N ASN A 3 -8.27 2.23 19.01
CA ASN A 3 -8.48 0.83 18.67
C ASN A 3 -8.99 0.63 17.23
N ALA A 4 -9.55 1.67 16.59
CA ALA A 4 -10.14 1.59 15.24
C ALA A 4 -9.13 1.30 14.11
N LEU A 5 -7.84 1.59 14.32
CA LEU A 5 -6.77 1.26 13.37
C LEU A 5 -6.22 -0.16 13.58
N LEU A 6 -6.56 -0.79 14.71
CA LEU A 6 -6.20 -2.16 15.06
C LEU A 6 -7.40 -3.12 14.92
N SER A 7 -8.63 -2.61 14.97
CA SER A 7 -9.86 -3.35 14.70
C SER A 7 -10.15 -3.36 13.20
N SER A 8 -10.68 -4.48 12.72
CA SER A 8 -11.12 -4.65 11.32
C SER A 8 -12.41 -3.89 10.99
N GLU A 9 -12.86 -2.99 11.86
CA GLU A 9 -14.15 -2.30 11.73
C GLU A 9 -14.12 -1.15 10.72
N LYS A 10 -12.91 -0.67 10.35
CA LYS A 10 -12.74 0.36 9.31
C LYS A 10 -11.55 -0.01 8.41
N ASN A 11 -11.86 -0.60 7.26
CA ASN A 11 -10.87 -1.02 6.26
C ASN A 11 -10.56 0.06 5.20
N TYR A 12 -11.11 1.25 5.35
CA TYR A 12 -11.11 2.32 4.33
C TYR A 12 -10.18 3.49 4.69
N TRP A 13 -9.08 3.24 5.41
CA TRP A 13 -8.15 4.28 5.81
C TRP A 13 -7.41 4.86 4.60
N GLU A 14 -7.49 6.17 4.45
CA GLU A 14 -6.92 6.86 3.30
C GLU A 14 -5.47 7.30 3.58
N THR A 15 -4.63 7.20 2.56
CA THR A 15 -3.25 7.72 2.65
C THR A 15 -3.28 9.24 2.76
N PRO A 16 -2.54 9.87 3.69
CA PRO A 16 -2.53 11.31 3.82
C PRO A 16 -2.12 12.00 2.51
N GLN A 17 -2.87 13.00 2.06
CA GLN A 17 -2.71 13.52 0.70
C GLN A 17 -1.31 14.08 0.45
N ASP A 18 -0.74 14.82 1.40
CA ASP A 18 0.63 15.36 1.33
C ASP A 18 1.70 14.26 1.27
N PHE A 19 1.45 13.15 1.97
CA PHE A 19 2.37 12.01 1.96
C PHE A 19 2.31 11.28 0.63
N PHE A 20 1.09 11.02 0.11
CA PHE A 20 0.90 10.45 -1.21
C PHE A 20 1.56 11.31 -2.29
N LYS A 21 1.34 12.63 -2.27
CA LYS A 21 1.92 13.56 -3.26
C LYS A 21 3.44 13.43 -3.35
N LYS A 22 4.14 13.37 -2.20
CA LYS A 22 5.61 13.20 -2.17
C LYS A 22 6.07 11.86 -2.76
N LEU A 23 5.31 10.79 -2.55
CA LEU A 23 5.59 9.52 -3.19
C LEU A 23 5.31 9.61 -4.70
N ASN A 24 4.20 10.23 -5.08
CA ASN A 24 3.80 10.35 -6.47
C ASN A 24 4.75 11.25 -7.29
N GLU A 25 5.31 12.29 -6.69
CA GLU A 25 6.38 13.11 -7.31
C GLU A 25 7.63 12.29 -7.63
N LYS A 26 7.90 11.22 -6.87
CA LYS A 26 9.03 10.32 -7.11
C LYS A 26 8.69 9.18 -8.08
N TYR A 27 7.52 8.57 -7.91
CA TYR A 27 7.17 7.32 -8.56
C TYR A 27 6.15 7.49 -9.68
N TYR A 28 5.50 8.64 -9.86
CA TYR A 28 4.54 8.89 -10.94
C TYR A 28 3.55 7.73 -11.12
N PHE A 29 2.75 7.48 -10.07
CA PHE A 29 1.79 6.39 -10.04
C PHE A 29 0.71 6.57 -11.10
N SER A 30 0.42 5.50 -11.82
CA SER A 30 -0.62 5.42 -12.84
C SER A 30 -1.89 4.73 -12.33
N PHE A 31 -1.77 3.99 -11.22
CA PHE A 31 -2.83 3.09 -10.73
C PHE A 31 -2.82 2.96 -9.21
N ASP A 32 -4.01 3.04 -8.59
CA ASP A 32 -4.25 2.72 -7.18
C ASP A 32 -4.89 1.33 -7.04
N LEU A 33 -4.14 0.38 -6.48
CA LEU A 33 -4.53 -1.03 -6.49
C LEU A 33 -5.59 -1.40 -5.45
N ALA A 34 -5.92 -0.51 -4.52
CA ALA A 34 -6.95 -0.76 -3.51
C ALA A 34 -7.56 0.57 -3.03
N ALA A 35 -8.62 1.00 -3.71
CA ALA A 35 -9.29 2.26 -3.42
C ALA A 35 -10.81 2.15 -3.60
N SER A 36 -11.51 3.27 -3.43
CA SER A 36 -12.89 3.51 -3.85
C SER A 36 -12.92 4.80 -4.70
N PRO A 37 -14.04 5.08 -5.39
CA PRO A 37 -14.19 6.33 -6.15
C PRO A 37 -13.94 7.59 -5.31
N GLU A 38 -14.24 7.54 -4.01
CA GLU A 38 -14.14 8.68 -3.09
C GLU A 38 -12.73 8.90 -2.54
N ASN A 39 -11.88 7.86 -2.51
CA ASN A 39 -10.57 7.93 -1.86
C ASN A 39 -9.36 7.62 -2.75
N THR A 40 -9.60 7.24 -4.02
CA THR A 40 -8.54 6.91 -4.95
C THR A 40 -7.49 8.02 -5.05
N LYS A 41 -6.22 7.62 -5.08
CA LYS A 41 -5.10 8.56 -5.24
C LYS A 41 -4.60 8.63 -6.69
N CYS A 42 -5.13 7.80 -7.58
CA CYS A 42 -4.81 7.77 -9.01
C CYS A 42 -6.08 7.87 -9.86
N GLU A 43 -5.92 8.24 -11.13
CA GLU A 43 -7.04 8.26 -12.10
C GLU A 43 -7.60 6.84 -12.34
N ASN A 44 -6.71 5.85 -12.43
CA ASN A 44 -7.10 4.44 -12.53
C ASN A 44 -7.02 3.77 -11.17
N PHE A 45 -8.01 2.95 -10.82
CA PHE A 45 -8.00 2.20 -9.57
C PHE A 45 -8.82 0.92 -9.65
N PHE A 46 -8.60 0.02 -8.69
CA PHE A 46 -9.49 -1.11 -8.43
C PHE A 46 -10.33 -0.85 -7.19
N SER A 47 -11.64 -1.02 -7.32
CA SER A 47 -12.58 -0.95 -6.21
C SER A 47 -12.70 -2.28 -5.46
N GLU A 48 -13.52 -2.30 -4.40
CA GLU A 48 -13.85 -3.54 -3.69
C GLU A 48 -14.55 -4.54 -4.63
N GLU A 49 -15.43 -4.05 -5.50
CA GLU A 49 -16.16 -4.85 -6.51
C GLU A 49 -15.23 -5.48 -7.56
N ASP A 50 -14.14 -4.79 -7.91
CA ASP A 50 -13.15 -5.34 -8.85
C ASP A 50 -12.41 -6.55 -8.27
N ASN A 51 -12.32 -6.66 -6.94
CA ASN A 51 -11.53 -7.68 -6.25
C ASN A 51 -10.08 -7.73 -6.80
N SER A 52 -9.33 -6.67 -6.52
CA SER A 52 -7.95 -6.46 -7.00
C SER A 52 -7.02 -7.68 -6.84
N LEU A 53 -7.20 -8.51 -5.80
CA LEU A 53 -6.40 -9.72 -5.60
C LEU A 53 -6.52 -10.75 -6.74
N THR A 54 -7.60 -10.70 -7.53
CA THR A 54 -7.85 -11.58 -8.68
C THR A 54 -7.29 -11.04 -9.99
N LYS A 55 -6.84 -9.78 -10.04
CA LYS A 55 -6.41 -9.09 -11.26
C LYS A 55 -4.93 -9.29 -11.55
N SER A 56 -4.53 -9.26 -12.82
CA SER A 56 -3.12 -9.28 -13.24
C SER A 56 -2.50 -7.88 -13.10
N TRP A 57 -1.87 -7.58 -11.97
CA TRP A 57 -1.24 -6.26 -11.76
C TRP A 57 -0.02 -6.05 -12.65
N HIS A 58 0.73 -7.12 -12.94
CA HIS A 58 1.91 -7.06 -13.82
C HIS A 58 1.61 -6.62 -15.26
N GLU A 59 0.34 -6.73 -15.71
CA GLU A 59 -0.11 -6.27 -17.03
C GLU A 59 -0.45 -4.76 -17.05
N LEU A 60 -0.60 -4.14 -15.87
CA LEU A 60 -0.86 -2.70 -15.76
C LEU A 60 0.38 -1.90 -16.10
N LYS A 61 0.20 -0.85 -16.91
CA LYS A 61 1.27 0.06 -17.33
C LYS A 61 1.64 1.04 -16.22
N GLY A 62 2.92 1.36 -16.12
CA GLY A 62 3.43 2.35 -15.19
C GLY A 62 3.60 1.82 -13.77
N ASN A 63 3.68 2.76 -12.82
CA ASN A 63 3.97 2.48 -11.42
C ASN A 63 2.69 2.38 -10.60
N LEU A 64 2.62 1.37 -9.74
CA LEU A 64 1.41 1.00 -9.04
C LEU A 64 1.54 1.37 -7.56
N PHE A 65 0.52 2.04 -7.02
CA PHE A 65 0.41 2.36 -5.61
C PHE A 65 -0.53 1.37 -4.93
N LEU A 66 -0.24 1.03 -3.67
CA LEU A 66 -1.09 0.15 -2.88
C LEU A 66 -1.08 0.56 -1.40
N ASN A 67 -2.23 1.02 -0.91
CA ASN A 67 -2.53 1.13 0.51
C ASN A 67 -3.67 0.15 0.84
N PRO A 68 -3.37 -1.13 1.11
CA PRO A 68 -4.39 -2.17 1.23
C PRO A 68 -5.17 -2.02 2.54
N PRO A 69 -6.36 -2.64 2.65
CA PRO A 69 -7.01 -2.87 3.94
C PRO A 69 -6.06 -3.52 4.95
N TYR A 70 -5.91 -2.90 6.12
CA TYR A 70 -5.08 -3.45 7.18
C TYR A 70 -5.87 -4.49 7.98
N GLY A 71 -5.30 -5.67 8.18
CA GLY A 71 -5.98 -6.73 8.90
C GLY A 71 -5.40 -8.10 8.62
N ARG A 72 -6.23 -9.14 8.82
CA ARG A 72 -5.84 -10.56 8.67
C ARG A 72 -5.36 -10.87 7.25
N GLU A 73 -5.93 -10.19 6.26
CA GLU A 73 -5.66 -10.44 4.85
C GLU A 73 -4.42 -9.70 4.32
N LEU A 74 -3.75 -8.87 5.13
CA LEU A 74 -2.57 -8.10 4.71
C LEU A 74 -1.48 -9.00 4.10
N ARG A 75 -1.30 -10.22 4.64
CA ARG A 75 -0.37 -11.22 4.07
C ARG A 75 -0.66 -11.53 2.59
N LYS A 76 -1.94 -11.60 2.19
CA LYS A 76 -2.33 -11.89 0.79
C LYS A 76 -1.94 -10.75 -0.14
N TRP A 77 -2.15 -9.51 0.27
CA TRP A 77 -1.76 -8.31 -0.49
C TRP A 77 -0.25 -8.23 -0.67
N VAL A 78 0.53 -8.43 0.39
CA VAL A 78 2.00 -8.39 0.31
C VAL A 78 2.54 -9.55 -0.54
N LYS A 79 2.02 -10.77 -0.34
CA LYS A 79 2.38 -11.93 -1.18
C LYS A 79 2.11 -11.65 -2.66
N LYS A 80 0.91 -11.13 -2.97
CA LYS A 80 0.54 -10.80 -4.35
C LYS A 80 1.45 -9.72 -4.93
N ALA A 81 1.71 -8.63 -4.20
CA ALA A 81 2.60 -7.58 -4.67
C ALA A 81 3.99 -8.13 -5.04
N TYR A 82 4.55 -9.00 -4.20
CA TYR A 82 5.80 -9.68 -4.51
C TYR A 82 5.68 -10.55 -5.78
N GLU A 83 4.68 -11.44 -5.86
CA GLU A 83 4.50 -12.34 -7.01
C GLU A 83 4.27 -11.58 -8.33
N GLU A 84 3.48 -10.50 -8.30
CA GLU A 84 3.23 -9.62 -9.45
C GLU A 84 4.50 -8.86 -9.84
N SER A 85 5.32 -8.43 -8.85
CA SER A 85 6.57 -7.71 -9.14
C SER A 85 7.62 -8.56 -9.86
N ILE A 86 7.64 -9.89 -9.64
CA ILE A 86 8.53 -10.81 -10.35
C ILE A 86 8.14 -10.93 -11.82
N LYS A 87 6.83 -10.84 -12.11
CA LYS A 87 6.28 -10.95 -13.46
C LYS A 87 6.31 -9.63 -14.22
N LYS A 88 6.28 -8.51 -13.51
CA LYS A 88 6.22 -7.17 -14.09
C LYS A 88 7.56 -6.83 -14.76
N HIS A 89 7.51 -6.48 -16.04
CA HIS A 89 8.71 -6.17 -16.82
C HIS A 89 9.28 -4.77 -16.53
N ASP A 90 8.42 -3.80 -16.20
CA ASP A 90 8.79 -2.41 -15.99
C ASP A 90 8.01 -1.75 -14.84
N GLY A 91 8.64 -0.75 -14.22
CA GLY A 91 8.01 0.04 -13.16
C GLY A 91 8.05 -0.59 -11.76
N TYR A 92 7.34 0.06 -10.85
CA TYR A 92 7.35 -0.21 -9.42
C TYR A 92 5.98 -0.65 -8.92
N ILE A 93 5.96 -1.48 -7.88
CA ILE A 93 4.80 -1.67 -7.01
C ILE A 93 5.18 -1.12 -5.63
N VAL A 94 4.53 -0.04 -5.22
CA VAL A 94 4.86 0.69 -3.99
C VAL A 94 3.71 0.58 -3.00
N LEU A 95 4.01 -0.02 -1.84
CA LEU A 95 3.05 -0.29 -0.80
C LEU A 95 3.27 0.65 0.40
N LEU A 96 2.18 1.11 1.01
CA LEU A 96 2.19 1.70 2.34
C LEU A 96 1.53 0.73 3.33
N ILE A 97 2.31 0.17 4.25
CA ILE A 97 1.83 -0.84 5.21
C ILE A 97 2.39 -0.62 6.62
N PRO A 98 1.79 -1.22 7.65
CA PRO A 98 2.39 -1.28 8.99
C PRO A 98 3.76 -1.99 8.95
N ALA A 99 4.76 -1.41 9.63
CA ALA A 99 6.10 -1.97 9.75
C ALA A 99 6.15 -3.09 10.79
N ARG A 100 5.57 -4.25 10.46
CA ARG A 100 5.52 -5.46 11.31
C ARG A 100 6.64 -6.42 10.92
N THR A 101 7.87 -6.03 11.24
CA THR A 101 9.10 -6.69 10.81
C THR A 101 9.27 -8.11 11.36
N ASP A 102 8.49 -8.48 12.37
CA ASP A 102 8.45 -9.76 13.06
C ASP A 102 7.49 -10.79 12.42
N THR A 103 6.64 -10.37 11.49
CA THR A 103 5.62 -11.24 10.90
C THR A 103 6.17 -12.11 9.77
N SER A 104 5.62 -13.32 9.61
CA SER A 104 6.05 -14.24 8.55
C SER A 104 5.97 -13.64 7.15
N TYR A 105 4.92 -12.87 6.83
CA TYR A 105 4.81 -12.27 5.48
C TYR A 105 5.92 -11.27 5.21
N TRP A 106 6.44 -10.61 6.25
CA TRP A 106 7.54 -9.67 6.12
C TRP A 106 8.83 -10.39 5.73
N HIS A 107 9.14 -11.49 6.42
CA HIS A 107 10.30 -12.32 6.10
C HIS A 107 10.16 -13.03 4.73
N ASP A 108 8.98 -13.59 4.47
CA ASP A 108 8.71 -14.38 3.27
C ASP A 108 8.75 -13.52 2.00
N PHE A 109 8.19 -12.31 2.04
CA PHE A 109 7.90 -11.54 0.83
C PHE A 109 8.51 -10.13 0.79
N ILE A 110 9.07 -9.60 1.88
CA ILE A 110 9.65 -8.23 1.91
C ILE A 110 11.18 -8.29 2.09
N PHE A 111 11.66 -8.95 3.14
CA PHE A 111 13.11 -8.98 3.41
C PHE A 111 13.89 -9.69 2.28
N GLY A 112 14.94 -9.01 1.83
CA GLY A 112 15.77 -9.43 0.69
C GLY A 112 15.08 -9.37 -0.68
N LYS A 113 13.83 -8.88 -0.73
CA LYS A 113 12.98 -8.90 -1.94
C LYS A 113 12.46 -7.53 -2.35
N ALA A 114 12.46 -6.57 -1.43
CA ALA A 114 11.97 -5.21 -1.65
C ALA A 114 12.95 -4.18 -1.07
N GLN A 115 12.94 -2.97 -1.63
CA GLN A 115 13.49 -1.81 -0.93
C GLN A 115 12.50 -1.37 0.16
N ILE A 116 13.01 -1.02 1.33
CA ILE A 116 12.20 -0.67 2.50
C ILE A 116 12.59 0.74 2.95
N LYS A 117 11.59 1.60 3.12
CA LYS A 117 11.75 2.91 3.75
C LYS A 117 10.88 3.00 4.98
N PHE A 118 11.50 2.96 6.15
CA PHE A 118 10.83 3.23 7.41
C PHE A 118 10.53 4.72 7.54
N LEU A 119 9.35 5.05 8.04
CA LEU A 119 8.95 6.43 8.26
C LEU A 119 9.31 6.89 9.67
N ARG A 120 9.85 8.10 9.79
CA ARG A 120 10.08 8.75 11.08
C ARG A 120 8.75 9.30 11.61
N GLY A 121 8.31 8.80 12.76
CA GLY A 121 7.05 9.20 13.40
C GLY A 121 5.89 8.26 13.07
N ARG A 122 4.66 8.77 13.24
CA ARG A 122 3.42 8.06 12.98
C ARG A 122 2.57 8.87 12.01
N LEU A 123 2.11 8.23 10.94
CA LEU A 123 1.20 8.88 9.99
C LEU A 123 -0.16 9.11 10.66
N LYS A 124 -0.80 10.20 10.29
CA LYS A 124 -2.20 10.49 10.62
C LYS A 124 -3.04 10.17 9.39
N PHE A 125 -3.48 8.91 9.26
CA PHE A 125 -4.32 8.49 8.13
C PHE A 125 -5.61 9.30 8.10
N GLU A 126 -6.14 9.46 6.89
CA GLU A 126 -7.35 10.24 6.62
C GLU A 126 -8.59 9.33 6.63
N LEU A 127 -9.74 9.94 6.92
CA LEU A 127 -11.05 9.34 6.69
C LEU A 127 -11.99 10.45 6.24
N ASN A 128 -12.53 10.31 5.03
CA ASN A 128 -13.24 11.33 4.27
C ASN A 128 -12.38 12.58 4.08
N GLY A 129 -11.11 12.40 3.70
CA GLY A 129 -10.13 13.48 3.52
C GLY A 129 -9.64 14.17 4.80
N GLU A 130 -10.16 13.81 5.97
CA GLU A 130 -9.82 14.45 7.25
C GLU A 130 -8.81 13.61 8.06
N PRO A 131 -7.64 14.16 8.43
CA PRO A 131 -6.63 13.44 9.19
C PRO A 131 -7.15 13.07 10.59
N LYS A 132 -6.92 11.81 10.99
CA LYS A 132 -7.26 11.33 12.34
C LYS A 132 -6.04 11.32 13.25
N ASP A 133 -6.14 10.66 14.40
CA ASP A 133 -5.01 10.53 15.30
C ASP A 133 -3.85 9.77 14.66
N ALA A 134 -2.67 9.98 15.22
CA ALA A 134 -1.48 9.25 14.84
C ALA A 134 -1.73 7.74 14.92
N ALA A 135 -1.32 7.02 13.88
CA ALA A 135 -1.49 5.59 13.82
C ALA A 135 -0.81 4.90 15.02
N PRO A 136 -1.45 3.91 15.64
CA PRO A 136 -0.88 3.21 16.79
C PRO A 136 0.29 2.30 16.40
N PHE A 137 0.59 2.15 15.10
CA PHE A 137 1.65 1.32 14.55
C PHE A 137 2.65 2.14 13.72
N PRO A 138 3.92 1.72 13.65
CA PRO A 138 4.87 2.26 12.68
C PRO A 138 4.44 1.91 11.25
N SER A 139 4.80 2.75 10.28
CA SER A 139 4.54 2.53 8.86
C SER A 139 5.85 2.42 8.07
N ALA A 140 5.81 1.63 7.00
CA ALA A 140 6.89 1.52 6.03
C ALA A 140 6.35 1.67 4.62
N VAL A 141 7.18 2.23 3.75
CA VAL A 141 6.99 2.15 2.30
C VAL A 141 7.83 0.98 1.80
N VAL A 142 7.18 0.02 1.17
CA VAL A 142 7.79 -1.17 0.58
C VAL A 142 7.73 -1.05 -0.93
N ILE A 143 8.87 -1.16 -1.60
CA ILE A 143 8.98 -0.94 -3.04
C ILE A 143 9.53 -2.22 -3.67
N TYR A 144 8.74 -2.79 -4.57
CA TYR A 144 9.17 -3.87 -5.46
C TYR A 144 9.46 -3.32 -6.86
N GLY A 145 10.37 -3.97 -7.58
CA GLY A 145 10.75 -3.61 -8.94
C GLY A 145 11.69 -2.40 -9.02
N GLY A 146 11.83 -1.88 -10.24
CA GLY A 146 12.84 -0.92 -10.65
C GLY A 146 14.21 -1.55 -10.91
N SER A 147 14.87 -1.10 -11.97
CA SER A 147 16.30 -1.29 -12.14
C SER A 147 17.02 -0.53 -11.02
N GLN A 148 17.92 -1.20 -10.31
CA GLN A 148 18.88 -0.52 -9.42
C GLN A 148 19.84 0.34 -10.24
#